data_AF-A0A2V6ZAW8-F1
#
_entry.id   AF-A0A2V6ZAW8-F1
#
_cell.length_a   1.000
_cell.length_b   1.000
_cell.length_c   1.000
_cell.angle_alpha   90.00
_cell.angle_beta   90.00
_cell.angle_gamma   90.00
#
_symmetry.space_group_name_H-M   'P 1'
#
loop_
_entity.id
_entity.type
_entity.pdbx_description
1 polymer ?
#
loop_
_entity_poly.entity_id
_entity_poly.type
_entity_poly.pdbx_seq_one_letter_code
_entity_poly.pdbx_strand_id
1 'polypeptide(L)'
;MNFFGHTVLAVRRSTEPAFVLGSMLPDFATMIRARPPRPAHAEIDSGMQFHWRTDEVFHRSAAFLTLTHQAVVWLSARGVRSGSALAVAHIGVEVLLDAALSDDRRAQRAYRAALEGAAHDELGQYVGWASDEQRD
;
A
#
# COMPACT_ATOMS: atom_id res chain seq x y z
N MET A 1 2.56 0.05 5.74
CA MET A 1 3.52 -0.61 4.81
C MET A 1 3.35 0.09 3.50
N ASN A 2 4.40 0.13 2.68
CA ASN A 2 4.28 0.76 1.37
C ASN A 2 3.94 -0.28 0.29
N PHE A 3 3.95 0.19 -0.96
CA PHE A 3 3.44 -0.46 -2.17
C PHE A 3 3.65 -1.98 -2.26
N PHE A 4 4.88 -2.46 -2.06
CA PHE A 4 5.21 -3.86 -2.34
C PHE A 4 4.94 -4.77 -1.14
N GLY A 5 5.10 -4.27 0.09
CA GLY A 5 4.84 -5.01 1.31
C GLY A 5 3.41 -5.55 1.40
N HIS A 6 2.42 -4.76 0.95
CA HIS A 6 1.03 -5.20 0.91
C HIS A 6 0.80 -6.36 -0.06
N THR A 7 1.45 -6.36 -1.22
CA THR A 7 1.40 -7.48 -2.16
C THR A 7 2.05 -8.74 -1.59
N VAL A 8 3.18 -8.60 -0.89
CA VAL A 8 3.86 -9.73 -0.23
C VAL A 8 2.93 -10.40 0.79
N LEU A 9 2.19 -9.62 1.57
CA LEU A 9 1.20 -10.18 2.50
C LEU A 9 -0.02 -10.75 1.77
N ALA A 10 -0.53 -10.05 0.76
CA ALA A 10 -1.69 -10.48 -0.01
C ALA A 10 -1.46 -11.86 -0.65
N VAL A 11 -0.27 -12.09 -1.22
CA VAL A 11 0.12 -13.35 -1.88
C VAL A 11 0.20 -14.54 -0.91
N ARG A 12 0.42 -14.28 0.38
CA ARG A 12 0.33 -15.33 1.42
C ARG A 12 -1.13 -15.73 1.68
N ARG A 13 -2.08 -14.84 1.42
CA ARG A 13 -3.52 -15.06 1.63
C ARG A 13 -4.24 -15.60 0.39
N SER A 14 -3.91 -15.07 -0.79
CA SER A 14 -4.49 -15.43 -2.08
C SER A 14 -3.56 -15.02 -3.24
N THR A 15 -3.51 -15.82 -4.30
CA THR A 15 -2.79 -15.48 -5.54
C THR A 15 -3.73 -14.99 -6.65
N GLU A 16 -5.01 -14.81 -6.35
CA GLU A 16 -5.99 -14.28 -7.30
C GLU A 16 -5.62 -12.84 -7.72
N PRO A 17 -5.43 -12.55 -9.02
CA PRO A 17 -4.99 -11.22 -9.47
C PRO A 17 -5.90 -10.08 -9.01
N ALA A 18 -7.22 -10.28 -8.97
CA ALA A 18 -8.18 -9.29 -8.50
C ALA A 18 -7.99 -8.94 -7.00
N PHE A 19 -7.71 -9.94 -6.17
CA PHE A 19 -7.42 -9.74 -4.75
C PHE A 19 -6.10 -8.98 -4.55
N VAL A 20 -5.07 -9.38 -5.30
CA VAL A 20 -3.76 -8.70 -5.25
C VAL A 20 -3.88 -7.26 -5.73
N LEU A 21 -4.59 -7.00 -6.83
CA LEU A 21 -4.88 -5.65 -7.30
C LEU A 21 -5.61 -4.83 -6.23
N GLY A 22 -6.65 -5.38 -5.62
CA GLY A 22 -7.37 -4.74 -4.51
C GLY A 22 -6.46 -4.33 -3.37
N SER A 23 -5.47 -5.15 -3.02
CA SER A 23 -4.50 -4.82 -1.96
C SER A 23 -3.55 -3.66 -2.29
N MET A 24 -3.40 -3.32 -3.58
CA MET A 24 -2.50 -2.28 -4.08
C MET A 24 -3.22 -0.92 -4.27
N LEU A 25 -4.52 -0.94 -4.56
CA LEU A 25 -5.29 0.25 -4.93
C LEU A 25 -5.29 1.37 -3.88
N PRO A 26 -5.38 1.11 -2.56
CA PRO A 26 -5.36 2.18 -1.56
C PRO A 26 -4.05 2.99 -1.56
N ASP A 27 -2.91 2.33 -1.77
CA ASP A 27 -1.62 3.03 -1.87
C ASP A 27 -1.55 3.86 -3.15
N PHE A 28 -2.01 3.31 -4.27
CA PHE A 28 -2.05 4.02 -5.55
C PHE A 28 -2.94 5.26 -5.46
N ALA A 29 -4.11 5.15 -4.83
CA ALA A 29 -4.99 6.28 -4.56
C ALA A 29 -4.28 7.36 -3.74
N THR A 30 -3.60 6.97 -2.67
CA THR A 30 -2.86 7.89 -1.79
C THR A 30 -1.73 8.61 -2.52
N MET A 31 -0.98 7.90 -3.38
CA MET A 31 0.09 8.49 -4.18
C MET A 31 -0.38 9.62 -5.09
N ILE A 32 -1.51 9.42 -5.76
CA ILE A 32 -2.10 10.42 -6.67
C ILE A 32 -3.03 11.39 -5.94
N ARG A 33 -3.14 11.28 -4.61
CA ARG A 33 -4.05 12.07 -3.76
C ARG A 33 -5.52 11.94 -4.15
N ALA A 34 -5.91 10.79 -4.69
CA ALA A 34 -7.29 10.44 -4.97
C ALA A 34 -7.94 9.76 -3.76
N ARG A 35 -9.27 9.74 -3.73
CA ARG A 35 -10.00 8.84 -2.83
C ARG A 35 -9.83 7.39 -3.29
N PRO A 36 -9.79 6.42 -2.37
CA PRO A 36 -9.84 5.00 -2.74
C PRO A 36 -11.05 4.73 -3.65
N PRO A 37 -10.89 3.89 -4.68
CA PRO A 37 -11.98 3.59 -5.60
C PRO A 37 -13.07 2.77 -4.90
N ARG A 38 -14.27 2.75 -5.49
CA ARG A 38 -15.36 1.86 -5.09
C ARG A 38 -15.37 0.66 -6.04
N PRO A 39 -14.89 -0.51 -5.61
CA PRO A 39 -14.89 -1.69 -6.46
C PRO A 39 -16.29 -2.31 -6.59
N ALA A 40 -16.65 -2.73 -7.80
CA ALA A 40 -17.83 -3.57 -8.05
C ALA A 40 -17.50 -5.08 -8.07
N HIS A 41 -16.22 -5.43 -7.97
CA HIS A 41 -15.72 -6.81 -8.00
C HIS A 41 -15.38 -7.29 -6.58
N ALA A 42 -15.99 -8.40 -6.15
CA ALA A 42 -15.88 -8.91 -4.78
C ALA A 42 -14.43 -9.16 -4.32
N GLU A 43 -13.60 -9.76 -5.17
CA GLU A 43 -12.19 -9.99 -4.80
C GLU A 43 -11.35 -8.71 -4.71
N ILE A 44 -11.66 -7.68 -5.51
CA ILE A 44 -10.98 -6.38 -5.41
C ILE A 44 -11.35 -5.72 -4.07
N ASP A 45 -12.64 -5.73 -3.71
CA ASP A 45 -13.10 -5.24 -2.41
C ASP A 45 -12.43 -6.00 -1.25
N SER A 46 -12.43 -7.33 -1.31
CA SER A 46 -11.75 -8.20 -0.33
C SER A 46 -10.26 -7.85 -0.18
N GLY A 47 -9.57 -7.58 -1.29
CA GLY A 47 -8.18 -7.13 -1.30
C GLY A 47 -7.98 -5.76 -0.64
N MET A 48 -8.85 -4.79 -0.91
CA MET A 48 -8.81 -3.46 -0.27
C MET A 48 -9.07 -3.56 1.24
N GLN A 49 -10.04 -4.37 1.64
CA GLN A 49 -10.33 -4.64 3.05
C GLN A 49 -9.17 -5.36 3.76
N PHE A 50 -8.48 -6.25 3.04
CA PHE A 50 -7.27 -6.89 3.55
C PHE A 50 -6.16 -5.86 3.77
N HIS A 51 -5.90 -5.00 2.77
CA HIS A 51 -4.93 -3.91 2.86
C HIS A 51 -5.14 -3.07 4.12
N TRP A 52 -6.35 -2.54 4.36
CA TRP A 52 -6.58 -1.65 5.50
C TRP A 52 -6.33 -2.33 6.84
N ARG A 53 -6.74 -3.60 6.99
CA ARG A 53 -6.50 -4.37 8.21
C ARG A 53 -5.01 -4.61 8.44
N THR A 54 -4.28 -5.01 7.40
CA THR A 54 -2.84 -5.26 7.53
C THR A 54 -2.05 -3.98 7.74
N ASP A 55 -2.49 -2.88 7.13
CA ASP A 55 -1.87 -1.57 7.31
C ASP A 55 -2.05 -1.05 8.73
N GLU A 56 -3.27 -1.15 9.28
CA GLU A 56 -3.55 -0.79 10.67
C GLU A 56 -2.68 -1.60 11.64
N VAL A 57 -2.61 -2.93 11.48
CA VAL A 57 -1.79 -3.80 12.34
C VAL A 57 -0.32 -3.46 12.23
N PHE A 58 0.18 -3.18 11.02
CA PHE A 58 1.57 -2.79 10.80
C PHE A 58 1.91 -1.49 11.53
N HIS A 59 1.09 -0.46 11.38
CA HIS A 59 1.30 0.86 12.01
C HIS A 59 1.26 0.81 13.53
N ARG A 60 0.57 -0.18 14.10
CA ARG A 60 0.52 -0.44 15.55
C ARG A 60 1.64 -1.36 16.05
N SER A 61 2.44 -1.93 15.16
CA SER A 61 3.47 -2.90 15.55
C SER A 61 4.63 -2.23 16.28
N ALA A 62 5.14 -2.90 17.32
CA ALA A 62 6.27 -2.39 18.10
C ALA A 62 7.53 -2.18 17.25
N ALA A 63 7.74 -3.03 16.24
CA ALA A 63 8.87 -2.93 15.32
C ALA A 63 8.81 -1.65 14.48
N PHE A 64 7.67 -1.36 13.85
CA PHE A 64 7.50 -0.15 13.05
C PHE A 64 7.65 1.12 13.91
N LEU A 65 7.01 1.15 15.07
CA LEU A 65 7.08 2.28 16.00
C LEU A 65 8.52 2.53 16.47
N THR A 66 9.26 1.46 16.79
CA THR A 66 10.66 1.56 17.25
C THR A 66 11.57 2.08 16.15
N LEU A 67 11.48 1.51 14.93
CA LEU A 67 12.31 1.92 13.79
C LEU A 67 11.99 3.37 13.38
N THR A 68 10.71 3.74 13.36
CA THR A 68 10.28 5.11 13.05
C THR A 68 10.82 6.09 14.08
N HIS A 69 10.73 5.78 15.38
CA HIS A 69 11.27 6.62 16.44
C HIS A 69 12.80 6.80 16.31
N GLN A 70 13.54 5.71 16.04
CA GLN A 70 14.98 5.78 15.81
C GLN A 70 15.34 6.67 14.61
N ALA A 71 14.59 6.56 13.51
CA ALA A 71 14.77 7.40 12.34
C ALA A 71 14.45 8.88 12.62
N VAL A 72 13.39 9.17 13.39
CA VAL A 72 13.06 10.54 13.83
C VAL A 72 14.21 11.14 14.64
N VAL A 73 14.74 10.41 15.62
CA VAL A 73 15.88 10.87 16.44
C VAL A 73 17.09 11.14 15.56
N TRP A 74 17.40 10.23 14.64
CA TRP A 74 18.53 10.37 13.71
C TRP A 74 18.42 11.59 12.78
N LEU A 75 17.22 11.86 12.25
CA LEU A 75 16.93 13.02 11.40
C LEU A 75 16.95 14.33 12.20
N SER A 76 16.38 14.32 13.40
CA SER A 76 16.32 15.50 14.27
C SER A 76 17.71 15.93 14.72
N ALA A 77 18.59 14.98 15.05
CA ALA A 77 19.99 15.23 15.37
C ALA A 77 20.78 15.88 14.22
N ARG A 78 20.23 15.86 13.00
CA ARG A 78 20.80 16.47 11.78
C ARG A 78 20.08 17.76 11.37
N GLY A 79 19.22 18.29 12.23
CA GLY A 79 18.54 19.58 12.02
C GLY A 79 17.26 19.50 11.19
N VAL A 80 16.73 18.30 10.91
CA VAL A 80 15.44 18.18 10.23
C VAL A 80 14.32 18.61 11.17
N ARG A 81 13.44 19.51 10.71
CA ARG A 81 12.29 19.99 11.49
C ARG A 81 11.36 18.83 11.87
N SER A 82 10.78 18.87 13.06
CA SER A 82 9.99 17.77 13.66
C SER A 82 8.95 17.15 12.72
N GLY A 83 8.10 17.95 12.07
CA GLY A 83 7.08 17.45 11.16
C GLY A 83 7.66 16.75 9.92
N SER A 84 8.73 17.32 9.34
CA SER A 84 9.44 16.70 8.22
C SER A 84 10.21 15.45 8.67
N ALA A 85 10.79 15.46 9.87
CA ALA A 85 11.50 14.31 10.42
C ALA A 85 10.54 13.12 10.61
N LEU A 86 9.35 13.36 11.15
CA LEU A 86 8.32 12.31 11.29
C LEU A 86 7.86 11.79 9.94
N ALA A 87 7.51 12.67 9.00
CA ALA A 87 7.03 12.26 7.68
C ALA A 87 8.07 11.44 6.92
N VAL A 88 9.34 11.88 6.92
CA VAL A 88 10.44 11.18 6.24
C VAL A 88 10.81 9.89 6.95
N ALA A 89 10.81 9.86 8.28
CA ALA A 89 11.07 8.64 9.05
C ALA A 89 10.01 7.56 8.76
N HIS A 90 8.73 7.96 8.76
CA HIS A 90 7.61 7.06 8.50
C HIS A 90 7.75 6.40 7.13
N ILE A 91 7.74 7.19 6.05
CA ILE A 91 7.84 6.63 4.69
C ILE A 91 9.19 5.94 4.45
N GLY A 92 10.27 6.44 5.05
CA GLY A 92 11.60 5.86 4.93
C GLY A 92 11.67 4.43 5.48
N VAL A 93 11.07 4.18 6.64
CA VAL A 93 11.00 2.82 7.22
C VAL A 93 10.19 1.89 6.31
N GLU A 94 9.09 2.37 5.74
CA GLU A 94 8.28 1.55 4.84
C GLU A 94 9.00 1.23 3.52
N VAL A 95 9.71 2.20 2.93
CA VAL A 95 10.52 1.98 1.71
C VAL A 95 11.68 1.02 1.96
N LEU A 96 12.34 1.11 3.13
CA LEU A 96 13.39 0.16 3.51
C LEU A 96 12.83 -1.26 3.65
N LEU A 97 11.63 -1.39 4.21
CA LEU A 97 10.95 -2.69 4.31
C LEU A 97 10.59 -3.22 2.92
N ASP A 98 10.02 -2.41 2.04
CA ASP A 98 9.73 -2.79 0.66
C ASP A 98 10.98 -3.24 -0.09
N ALA A 99 12.11 -2.55 0.08
CA ALA A 99 13.38 -2.93 -0.49
C ALA A 99 13.85 -4.30 0.04
N ALA A 100 13.74 -4.54 1.35
CA ALA A 100 14.10 -5.82 1.96
C ALA A 100 13.20 -6.97 1.49
N LEU A 101 11.95 -6.69 1.13
CA LEU A 101 11.00 -7.67 0.62
C LEU A 101 11.08 -7.86 -0.90
N SER A 102 11.74 -6.95 -1.62
CA SER A 102 11.70 -6.85 -3.08
C SER A 102 12.16 -8.10 -3.81
N ASP A 103 13.00 -8.95 -3.20
CA ASP A 103 13.49 -10.21 -3.79
C ASP A 103 12.47 -11.37 -3.76
N ASP A 104 11.28 -11.18 -3.18
CA ASP A 104 10.22 -12.21 -3.20
C ASP A 104 9.67 -12.39 -4.63
N ARG A 105 10.23 -13.38 -5.35
CA ARG A 105 9.84 -13.70 -6.73
C ARG A 105 8.37 -14.07 -6.89
N ARG A 106 7.73 -14.62 -5.85
CA ARG A 106 6.30 -14.98 -5.91
C ARG A 106 5.46 -13.71 -5.87
N ALA A 107 5.79 -12.79 -4.96
CA ALA A 107 5.16 -11.48 -4.88
C ALA A 107 5.39 -10.65 -6.14
N GLN A 108 6.60 -10.64 -6.71
CA GLN A 108 6.90 -9.95 -7.97
C GLN A 108 6.00 -10.41 -9.12
N ARG A 109 5.84 -11.72 -9.30
CA ARG A 109 4.97 -12.28 -10.35
C ARG A 109 3.51 -11.89 -10.14
N ALA A 110 3.02 -11.98 -8.92
CA ALA A 110 1.65 -11.61 -8.59
C ALA A 110 1.39 -10.11 -8.77
N TYR A 111 2.33 -9.25 -8.34
CA TYR A 111 2.28 -7.80 -8.54
C TYR A 111 2.15 -7.45 -10.02
N ARG A 112 3.01 -8.06 -10.86
CA ARG A 112 2.96 -7.85 -12.31
C ARG A 112 1.65 -8.35 -12.92
N ALA A 113 1.21 -9.56 -12.57
CA ALA A 113 -0.03 -10.12 -13.09
C ALA A 113 -1.26 -9.26 -12.71
N ALA A 114 -1.28 -8.71 -11.49
CA ALA A 114 -2.32 -7.79 -11.05
C ALA A 114 -2.33 -6.49 -11.86
N LEU A 115 -1.16 -5.93 -12.19
CA LEU A 115 -1.04 -4.74 -13.04
C LEU A 115 -1.41 -5.01 -14.51
N GLU A 116 -0.97 -6.15 -15.06
CA GLU A 116 -1.34 -6.57 -16.42
C GLU A 116 -2.86 -6.73 -16.53
N GLY A 117 -3.49 -7.35 -15.52
CA GLY A 117 -4.94 -7.52 -15.45
C GLY A 117 -5.73 -6.25 -15.11
N ALA A 118 -5.06 -5.15 -14.75
CA ALA A 118 -5.72 -3.89 -14.37
C ALA A 118 -6.16 -3.04 -15.59
N ALA A 119 -5.95 -3.54 -16.82
CA ALA A 119 -6.44 -2.89 -18.03
C ALA A 119 -7.95 -2.58 -17.94
N HIS A 120 -8.37 -1.49 -18.59
CA HIS A 120 -9.76 -1.01 -18.49
C HIS A 120 -10.78 -2.09 -18.88
N ASP A 121 -10.52 -2.83 -19.97
CA ASP A 121 -11.43 -3.86 -20.48
C ASP A 121 -11.39 -5.18 -19.66
N GLU A 122 -10.55 -5.25 -18.64
CA GLU A 122 -10.38 -6.41 -17.74
C GLU A 122 -10.81 -6.07 -16.31
N LEU A 123 -9.91 -6.05 -15.32
CA LEU A 123 -10.28 -5.72 -13.94
C LEU A 123 -10.58 -4.23 -13.76
N GLY A 124 -10.01 -3.38 -14.62
CA GLY A 124 -10.15 -1.93 -14.54
C GLY A 124 -11.60 -1.44 -14.67
N GLN A 125 -12.46 -2.13 -15.43
CA GLN A 125 -13.87 -1.79 -15.57
C GLN A 125 -14.65 -1.87 -14.24
N TYR A 126 -14.14 -2.63 -13.27
CA TYR A 126 -14.75 -2.79 -11.95
C TYR A 126 -14.25 -1.78 -10.92
N VAL A 127 -13.36 -0.85 -11.31
CA VAL A 127 -12.74 0.14 -10.42
C VAL A 127 -13.29 1.53 -10.74
N GLY A 128 -14.30 1.96 -9.97
CA GLY A 128 -14.84 3.32 -10.06
C GLY A 128 -14.07 4.30 -9.17
N TRP A 129 -13.34 5.23 -9.78
CA TRP A 129 -12.70 6.32 -9.04
C TRP A 129 -13.72 7.43 -8.74
N ALA A 130 -13.75 7.91 -7.50
CA ALA A 130 -14.61 9.05 -7.16
C ALA A 130 -14.08 10.31 -7.88
N SER A 131 -14.94 10.95 -8.68
CA SER A 131 -14.67 12.29 -9.22
C SER A 131 -15.03 13.35 -8.18
N ASP A 132 -14.37 14.50 -8.24
CA ASP A 132 -14.66 15.66 -7.37
C ASP A 132 -16.11 16.19 -7.51
N GLU A 133 -16.81 15.79 -8.58
CA GLU A 133 -18.21 16.15 -8.85
C GLU A 133 -19.23 15.41 -7.97
N GLN A 134 -18.83 14.36 -7.23
CA GLN A 134 -19.67 13.67 -6.25
C GLN A 134 -19.61 14.34 -4.86
N ARG A 135 -19.82 15.67 -4.85
CA ARG A 135 -19.99 16.48 -3.64
C ARG A 135 -21.49 16.63 -3.34
N ASP A 136 -22.03 15.70 -2.57
CA ASP A 136 -23.25 15.93 -1.77
C ASP A 136 -22.85 16.19 -0.31
#